data_AF-A0A833J3C8-F1
#
_entry.id   AF-A0A833J3C8-F1
#
_cell.length_a   1.000
_cell.length_b   1.000
_cell.length_c   1.000
_cell.angle_alpha   90.00
_cell.angle_beta   90.00
_cell.angle_gamma   90.00
#
_symmetry.space_group_name_H-M   'P 1'
#
loop_
_entity.id
_entity.type
_entity.pdbx_description
1 polymer ?
#
loop_
_entity_poly.entity_id
_entity_poly.type
_entity_poly.pdbx_seq_one_letter_code
_entity_poly.pdbx_strand_id
1 'polypeptide(L)'
;MVAAVENGVPALVEAREAIGAFQMMVRAMAPDRLEGWLARAGAGLVASFARGIGRDRSAVQAAITLQWSNGQTEGQITKFKLVKRQIYGYGKIELLQPRLIGFTP
;
A
#
# COMPACT_ATOMS: atom_id res chain seq x y z
N MET A 1 22.07 9.38 -16.67
CA MET A 1 22.23 9.57 -15.21
C MET A 1 21.88 8.31 -14.41
N VAL A 2 20.71 7.69 -14.59
CA VAL A 2 20.33 6.47 -13.84
C VAL A 2 21.35 5.32 -14.04
N ALA A 3 21.73 5.02 -15.29
CA ALA A 3 22.73 3.99 -15.61
C ALA A 3 24.13 4.21 -15.00
N ALA A 4 24.50 5.45 -14.66
CA ALA A 4 25.79 5.75 -14.02
C ALA A 4 25.76 5.48 -12.52
N VAL A 5 24.60 5.66 -11.87
CA VAL A 5 24.38 5.33 -10.45
C VAL A 5 24.22 3.81 -10.26
N GLU A 6 23.59 3.13 -11.22
CA GLU A 6 23.42 1.66 -11.21
C GLU A 6 24.76 0.91 -11.26
N ASN A 7 25.77 1.44 -11.97
CA ASN A 7 27.12 0.87 -12.01
C ASN A 7 27.94 1.11 -10.74
N GLY A 8 27.59 2.12 -9.92
CA GLY A 8 28.34 2.48 -8.72
C GLY A 8 27.84 1.81 -7.44
N VAL A 9 26.58 1.34 -7.40
CA VAL A 9 25.96 0.77 -6.20
C VAL A 9 25.05 -0.41 -6.57
N PRO A 10 25.59 -1.64 -6.66
CA PRO A 10 24.82 -2.84 -7.00
C PRO A 10 23.60 -3.08 -6.11
N ALA A 11 23.69 -2.73 -4.83
CA ALA A 11 22.59 -2.86 -3.87
C ALA A 11 21.34 -2.02 -4.26
N LEU A 12 21.50 -0.89 -4.95
CA LEU A 12 20.37 -0.10 -5.44
C LEU A 12 19.68 -0.74 -6.65
N VAL A 13 20.45 -1.41 -7.51
CA VAL A 13 19.91 -2.18 -8.63
C VAL A 13 19.07 -3.34 -8.07
N GLU A 14 19.60 -4.09 -7.10
CA GLU A 14 18.87 -5.17 -6.44
C GLU A 14 17.59 -4.69 -5.75
N ALA A 15 17.62 -3.52 -5.10
CA ALA A 15 16.44 -2.93 -4.49
C ALA A 15 15.37 -2.57 -5.53
N ARG A 16 15.77 -1.97 -6.65
CA ARG A 16 14.87 -1.64 -7.76
C ARG A 16 14.26 -2.89 -8.37
N GLU A 17 15.05 -3.94 -8.59
CA GLU A 17 14.57 -5.23 -9.07
C GLU A 17 13.59 -5.88 -8.09
N ALA A 18 13.88 -5.84 -6.78
CA ALA A 18 12.99 -6.39 -5.76
C ALA A 18 11.64 -5.66 -5.75
N ILE A 19 11.63 -4.33 -5.87
CA ILE A 19 10.40 -3.53 -5.97
C ILE A 19 9.64 -3.86 -7.26
N GLY A 20 10.34 -3.94 -8.39
CA GLY A 20 9.75 -4.31 -9.68
C GLY A 20 9.11 -5.69 -9.66
N ALA A 21 9.80 -6.67 -9.07
CA ALA A 21 9.29 -8.02 -8.89
C ALA A 21 8.02 -8.06 -8.01
N PHE A 22 7.97 -7.26 -6.94
CA PHE A 22 6.78 -7.13 -6.11
C PHE A 22 5.59 -6.56 -6.89
N GLN A 23 5.79 -5.47 -7.65
CA GLN A 23 4.75 -4.87 -8.46
C GLN A 23 4.22 -5.84 -9.52
N MET A 24 5.11 -6.57 -10.19
CA MET A 24 4.72 -7.59 -11.15
C MET A 24 3.92 -8.73 -10.51
N MET A 25 4.33 -9.18 -9.33
CA MET A 25 3.61 -10.20 -8.56
C MET A 25 2.18 -9.77 -8.21
N VAL A 26 2.01 -8.52 -7.74
CA VAL A 26 0.69 -7.97 -7.41
C VAL A 26 -0.18 -7.84 -8.66
N ARG A 27 0.36 -7.30 -9.76
CA ARG A 27 -0.37 -7.13 -11.02
C ARG A 27 -0.76 -8.46 -11.67
N ALA A 28 0.10 -9.46 -11.55
CA ALA A 28 -0.14 -10.80 -12.10
C ALA A 28 -1.02 -11.66 -11.17
N MET A 29 -1.41 -11.16 -9.99
CA MET A 29 -2.17 -11.92 -8.98
C MET A 29 -1.53 -13.28 -8.68
N ALA A 30 -0.21 -13.29 -8.44
CA ALA A 30 0.58 -14.51 -8.25
C ALA A 30 1.02 -14.68 -6.79
N PRO A 31 0.11 -15.05 -5.86
CA PRO A 31 0.37 -15.01 -4.42
C PRO A 31 1.42 -16.04 -3.96
N ASP A 32 1.58 -17.13 -4.70
CA ASP A 32 2.58 -18.18 -4.54
C ASP A 32 4.03 -17.67 -4.65
N ARG A 33 4.26 -16.50 -5.27
CA ARG A 33 5.58 -15.86 -5.35
C ARG A 33 5.95 -15.06 -4.09
N LEU A 34 5.02 -14.82 -3.17
CA LEU A 34 5.20 -13.91 -2.04
C LEU A 34 6.31 -14.37 -1.08
N GLU A 35 6.36 -15.65 -0.72
CA GLU A 35 7.37 -16.16 0.23
C GLU A 35 8.79 -16.09 -0.35
N GLY A 36 8.96 -16.47 -1.62
CA GLY A 36 10.25 -16.35 -2.31
C GLY A 36 10.70 -14.89 -2.42
N TRP A 37 9.76 -13.98 -2.68
CA TRP A 37 10.03 -12.55 -2.70
C TRP A 37 10.43 -12.02 -1.32
N LEU A 38 9.73 -12.40 -0.24
CA LEU A 38 10.04 -11.99 1.12
C LEU A 38 11.45 -12.42 1.54
N ALA A 39 11.84 -13.66 1.23
CA ALA A 39 13.19 -14.17 1.50
C ALA A 39 14.27 -13.35 0.79
N ARG A 40 14.08 -13.06 -0.51
CA ARG A 40 15.03 -12.27 -1.31
C ARG A 40 15.10 -10.81 -0.83
N ALA A 41 13.94 -10.16 -0.65
CA ALA A 41 13.85 -8.75 -0.28
C ALA A 41 14.32 -8.47 1.17
N GLY A 42 14.18 -9.46 2.06
CA GLY A 42 14.59 -9.37 3.46
C GLY A 42 16.09 -9.20 3.71
N ALA A 43 16.94 -9.58 2.74
CA ALA A 43 18.39 -9.45 2.83
C ALA A 43 18.95 -8.13 2.23
N GLY A 44 18.13 -7.38 1.49
CA GLY A 44 18.57 -6.20 0.75
C GLY A 44 18.17 -4.87 1.37
N LEU A 45 18.34 -3.77 0.61
CA LEU A 45 17.99 -2.41 1.06
C LEU A 45 16.50 -2.20 1.36
N VAL A 46 15.63 -3.09 0.88
CA VAL A 46 14.18 -3.06 1.11
C VAL A 46 13.73 -3.99 2.24
N ALA A 47 14.64 -4.45 3.08
CA ALA A 47 14.34 -5.38 4.16
C ALA A 47 13.28 -4.86 5.15
N SER A 48 13.24 -3.55 5.43
CA SER A 48 12.20 -2.96 6.30
C SER A 48 10.81 -3.07 5.68
N PHE A 49 10.70 -2.87 4.37
CA PHE A 49 9.47 -3.06 3.62
C PHE A 49 9.05 -4.53 3.62
N ALA A 50 9.97 -5.45 3.32
CA ALA A 50 9.71 -6.89 3.39
C ALA A 50 9.23 -7.34 4.78
N ARG A 51 9.82 -6.81 5.86
CA ARG A 51 9.35 -7.07 7.23
C ARG A 51 7.93 -6.55 7.47
N GLY A 52 7.58 -5.37 6.95
CA GLY A 52 6.22 -4.83 7.02
C GLY A 52 5.22 -5.76 6.32
N ILE A 53 5.51 -6.13 5.08
CA ILE A 53 4.70 -7.09 4.32
C ILE A 53 4.60 -8.44 5.02
N GLY A 54 5.68 -8.91 5.64
CA GLY A 54 5.69 -10.15 6.40
C GLY A 54 4.79 -10.11 7.65
N ARG A 55 4.69 -8.97 8.34
CA ARG A 55 3.75 -8.78 9.46
C ARG A 55 2.30 -8.83 8.98
N ASP A 56 2.01 -8.23 7.83
CA ASP A 56 0.68 -8.16 7.23
C ASP A 56 0.43 -9.25 6.17
N ARG A 57 1.13 -10.39 6.29
CA ARG A 57 1.18 -11.42 5.24
C ARG A 57 -0.19 -11.88 4.77
N SER A 58 -1.11 -12.17 5.68
CA SER A 58 -2.46 -12.64 5.33
C SER A 58 -3.25 -11.58 4.55
N ALA A 59 -3.13 -10.31 4.94
CA ALA A 59 -3.78 -9.19 4.26
C ALA A 59 -3.18 -8.98 2.86
N VAL A 60 -1.85 -9.06 2.73
CA VAL A 60 -1.17 -8.91 1.44
C VAL A 60 -1.46 -10.09 0.52
N GLN A 61 -1.48 -11.32 1.03
CA GLN A 61 -1.90 -12.51 0.30
C GLN A 61 -3.32 -12.34 -0.26
N ALA A 62 -4.25 -11.86 0.58
CA ALA A 62 -5.62 -11.57 0.16
C ALA A 62 -5.66 -10.44 -0.89
N ALA A 63 -4.88 -9.38 -0.72
CA ALA A 63 -4.80 -8.28 -1.68
C ALA A 63 -4.25 -8.69 -3.06
N ILE A 64 -3.38 -9.71 -3.11
CA ILE A 64 -2.89 -10.28 -4.38
C ILE A 64 -3.91 -11.24 -4.99
N THR A 65 -4.63 -12.00 -4.16
CA THR A 65 -5.52 -13.08 -4.62
C THR A 65 -6.92 -12.58 -5.02
N LEU A 66 -7.44 -11.58 -4.31
CA LEU A 66 -8.79 -11.08 -4.49
C LEU A 66 -8.80 -9.95 -5.52
N GLN A 67 -9.83 -9.93 -6.37
CA GLN A 67 -10.05 -8.84 -7.33
C GLN A 67 -10.62 -7.56 -6.67
N TRP A 68 -10.99 -7.64 -5.40
CA TRP A 68 -11.57 -6.54 -4.65
C TRP A 68 -10.48 -5.68 -4.03
N SER A 69 -10.55 -4.36 -4.26
CA SER A 69 -9.65 -3.40 -3.64
C SER A 69 -10.33 -2.66 -2.48
N ASN A 70 -9.56 -2.33 -1.45
CA ASN A 70 -10.02 -1.42 -0.38
C ASN A 70 -10.11 0.04 -0.83
N GLY A 71 -9.91 0.35 -2.12
CA GLY A 71 -9.86 1.73 -2.62
C GLY A 71 -11.14 2.52 -2.39
N GLN A 72 -12.32 1.87 -2.47
CA GLN A 72 -13.59 2.53 -2.14
C GLN A 72 -13.61 2.94 -0.67
N THR A 73 -13.26 2.02 0.23
CA THR A 73 -13.26 2.23 1.68
C THR A 73 -12.25 3.31 2.07
N GLU A 74 -11.03 3.25 1.52
CA GLU A 74 -10.00 4.27 1.73
C GLU A 74 -10.43 5.64 1.19
N GLY A 75 -11.14 5.67 0.05
CA GLY A 75 -11.74 6.89 -0.50
C GLY A 75 -12.75 7.51 0.47
N GLN A 76 -13.65 6.71 1.04
CA GLN A 76 -14.60 7.19 2.06
C GLN A 76 -13.91 7.68 3.31
N ILE A 77 -12.90 6.96 3.81
CA ILE A 77 -12.09 7.38 4.95
C ILE A 77 -11.37 8.70 4.66
N THR A 78 -10.87 8.89 3.44
CA THR A 78 -10.19 10.12 3.02
C THR A 78 -11.16 11.29 2.98
N LYS A 79 -12.35 11.12 2.38
CA LYS A 79 -13.43 12.11 2.41
C LYS A 79 -13.80 12.48 3.84
N PHE A 80 -13.98 11.48 4.70
CA PHE A 80 -14.25 11.68 6.13
C PHE A 80 -13.17 12.50 6.84
N LYS A 81 -11.90 12.11 6.68
CA LYS A 81 -10.77 12.82 7.27
C LYS A 81 -10.68 14.27 6.77
N LEU A 82 -10.97 14.50 5.49
CA LEU A 82 -10.99 15.83 4.89
C LEU A 82 -12.07 16.71 5.52
N VAL A 83 -13.30 16.21 5.64
CA VAL A 83 -14.40 16.94 6.30
C VAL A 83 -14.06 17.24 7.76
N LYS A 84 -13.51 16.27 8.51
CA LYS A 84 -13.05 16.49 9.90
C LYS A 84 -11.95 17.55 10.02
N ARG A 85 -11.04 17.65 9.05
CA ARG A 85 -9.99 18.68 9.03
C ARG A 85 -10.56 20.07 8.74
N GLN A 86 -11.55 20.19 7.85
CA GLN A 86 -12.21 21.46 7.55
C GLN A 86 -12.97 22.05 8.75
N ILE A 87 -13.40 21.21 9.69
CA ILE A 87 -14.09 21.62 10.92
C ILE A 87 -13.14 21.65 12.14
N TYR A 88 -11.83 21.69 11.90
CA TYR A 88 -10.79 21.73 12.96
C TYR A 88 -10.93 20.62 14.01
N GLY A 89 -11.39 19.44 13.59
CA GLY A 89 -11.59 18.28 14.48
C GLY A 89 -12.89 18.28 15.28
N TYR A 90 -13.69 19.35 15.25
CA TYR A 90 -15.00 19.42 15.88
C TYR A 90 -16.04 18.62 15.08
N GLY A 91 -16.12 17.31 15.30
CA GLY A 91 -16.93 16.41 14.49
C GLY A 91 -17.89 15.54 15.29
N LYS A 92 -18.92 16.15 15.91
CA LYS A 92 -20.13 15.39 16.31
C LYS A 92 -20.79 14.82 15.05
N ILE A 93 -21.38 13.63 15.15
CA ILE A 93 -21.99 12.92 14.01
C ILE A 93 -23.01 13.82 13.29
N GLU A 94 -23.79 14.59 14.05
CA GLU A 94 -24.77 15.58 13.58
C GLU A 94 -24.19 16.61 12.59
N LEU A 95 -22.91 16.99 12.75
CA LEU A 95 -22.22 17.94 11.87
C LEU A 95 -21.54 17.27 10.67
N LEU A 96 -21.21 15.99 10.80
CA LEU A 96 -20.48 15.21 9.79
C LEU A 96 -21.42 14.55 8.77
N GLN A 97 -22.54 14.02 9.26
CA GLN A 97 -23.49 13.23 8.47
C GLN A 97 -24.05 14.01 7.25
N PRO A 98 -24.53 15.26 7.39
CA PRO A 98 -25.03 16.03 6.26
C PRO A 98 -23.98 16.28 5.16
N ARG A 99 -22.70 16.37 5.53
CA ARG A 99 -21.60 16.64 4.60
C ARG A 99 -21.03 15.38 3.94
N LEU A 100 -21.24 14.21 4.55
CA LEU A 100 -20.67 12.95 4.07
C LEU A 100 -21.63 12.17 3.19
N ILE A 101 -22.88 12.05 3.61
CA ILE A 101 -23.90 11.22 2.94
C ILE A 101 -25.10 12.04 2.44
N GLY A 102 -25.09 13.37 2.65
CA GLY A 102 -26.22 14.23 2.39
C GLY A 102 -27.23 14.18 3.54
N PHE A 103 -28.05 15.22 3.66
CA PHE A 103 -29.22 15.19 4.54
C PHE A 103 -30.37 14.58 3.77
N THR A 104 -30.86 13.42 4.22
CA THR A 104 -32.15 12.87 3.76
C THR A 104 -33.17 13.19 4.84
N PRO A 105 -34.16 14.06 4.58
CA PRO A 105 -35.22 14.40 5.54
C PRO A 105 -36.10 13.19 5.86
#